data_AF-F0WYR9-F1
#
_entry.id   AF-F0WYR9-F1
#
_cell.length_a   1.000
_cell.length_b   1.000
_cell.length_c   1.000
_cell.angle_alpha   90.00
_cell.angle_beta   90.00
_cell.angle_gamma   90.00
#
_symmetry.space_group_name_H-M   'P 1'
#
loop_
_entity.id
_entity.type
_entity.pdbx_description
1 polymer ?
#
loop_
_entity_poly.entity_id
_entity_poly.type
_entity_poly.pdbx_seq_one_letter_code
_entity_poly.pdbx_strand_id
1 'polypeptide(L)'
;MTSLNEGTTLVLHANVRLRGGAQLGKAVKGQSKVVVKATSDGTDEDIRLHDSIQRMEMMDSMKRLALSKNQKLLDLKEQEEKISRLNMSKIQSQWRAVMRSLKVENLRKEVEIRSQQHERDLDRKDAAIQMLNRDLEEAEEQFQASLRSHLCHVDRLIALQDKRMTALERDFQRDLQYLSQGYALEKQNLINQHSIEKQELNRLMRAVEAQEREREAEARQEHEQLREEIRNKNSEEFNVLRIMLDSSIEELEQHFEAAHLTYLQNTDQRTQDFKYLKTKDQDLSRDIELKIRKIERIQSSIAAWRTKIAQLSKENGERNRGVEKERKVVAVHFQKLKAKMNTLRDRNRKQLAELSGKAHTTIATLDQQLELMERILSLGELVRKCETDSERITPFVDIDSEDYEEEADAATSSIRCATSEPILCGEDKIETRFQENRALVSHLNGQPVTEWNYLDNFWKRFNKVVLDELVLKRAKERLEMENKELQVVLKHYTDGTLVNSDVMNRANSLLIIKGNLNLFRSDTTKGGQSLHKPVVDGNHAVRTNGYISRLQD
;
A
#
# COMPACT_ATOMS: atom_id res chain seq x y z
N MET A 1 24.22 -1.50 11.59
CA MET A 1 24.04 -2.36 10.40
C MET A 1 25.30 -2.22 9.57
N THR A 2 26.23 -3.18 9.58
CA THR A 2 26.20 -4.47 8.84
C THR A 2 26.22 -4.21 7.32
N SER A 3 27.36 -4.24 6.60
CA SER A 3 28.43 -5.27 6.42
C SER A 3 28.26 -6.01 5.08
N LEU A 4 29.36 -6.61 4.56
CA LEU A 4 29.63 -7.02 3.16
C LEU A 4 30.32 -5.87 2.40
N ASN A 5 31.64 -5.86 2.17
CA ASN A 5 32.69 -6.87 2.34
C ASN A 5 32.56 -8.11 1.43
N GLU A 6 33.04 -7.96 0.20
CA GLU A 6 33.51 -9.06 -0.65
C GLU A 6 34.76 -8.57 -1.40
N GLY A 7 35.77 -9.42 -1.51
CA GLY A 7 37.03 -9.08 -2.18
C GLY A 7 37.63 -10.32 -2.81
N THR A 8 38.07 -10.20 -4.06
CA THR A 8 38.56 -11.33 -4.85
C THR A 8 39.91 -11.01 -5.45
N THR A 9 40.97 -11.43 -4.76
CA THR A 9 42.34 -11.41 -5.29
C THR A 9 42.49 -12.48 -6.38
N LEU A 10 42.93 -12.09 -7.57
CA LEU A 10 43.43 -13.03 -8.58
C LEU A 10 44.90 -12.75 -8.89
N VAL A 11 45.76 -13.34 -8.06
CA VAL A 11 47.21 -13.41 -8.30
C VAL A 11 47.49 -14.55 -9.27
N LEU A 12 47.96 -14.22 -10.47
CA LEU A 12 48.57 -15.22 -11.37
C LEU A 12 50.09 -15.14 -11.29
N HIS A 13 50.66 -15.96 -10.40
CA HIS A 13 52.08 -16.26 -10.39
C HIS A 13 52.43 -17.13 -11.61
N ALA A 14 53.39 -16.68 -12.43
CA ALA A 14 54.14 -17.52 -13.35
C ALA A 14 55.63 -17.39 -13.01
N ASN A 15 56.14 -18.32 -12.19
CA ASN A 15 57.55 -18.44 -11.83
C ASN A 15 58.32 -19.31 -12.85
N VAL A 16 59.64 -19.43 -12.64
CA VAL A 16 60.67 -20.20 -13.39
C VAL A 16 61.45 -19.32 -14.38
N ARG A 17 62.61 -18.72 -14.03
CA ARG A 17 63.96 -19.22 -13.62
C ARG A 17 64.82 -19.86 -14.72
N LEU A 18 65.99 -19.23 -14.88
CA LEU A 18 67.34 -19.79 -15.09
C LEU A 18 67.81 -20.29 -16.49
N ARG A 19 68.91 -19.65 -16.92
CA ARG A 19 70.20 -20.21 -17.42
C ARG A 19 70.21 -21.36 -18.45
N GLY A 20 71.07 -21.17 -19.45
CA GLY A 20 71.78 -22.26 -20.15
C GLY A 20 71.87 -22.00 -21.65
N GLY A 21 72.96 -22.42 -22.31
CA GLY A 21 73.07 -22.31 -23.78
C GLY A 21 74.43 -21.94 -24.37
N ALA A 22 75.54 -22.35 -23.75
CA ALA A 22 76.85 -22.28 -24.42
C ALA A 22 77.23 -23.67 -24.95
N GLN A 23 77.78 -23.70 -26.17
CA GLN A 23 78.59 -24.78 -26.79
C GLN A 23 77.93 -26.10 -27.27
N LEU A 24 78.48 -26.56 -28.41
CA LEU A 24 78.74 -27.96 -28.85
C LEU A 24 77.61 -28.88 -29.38
N GLY A 25 77.99 -29.67 -30.42
CA GLY A 25 77.16 -30.66 -31.14
C GLY A 25 77.08 -30.35 -32.64
N LYS A 26 77.95 -30.82 -33.56
CA LYS A 26 78.39 -32.20 -33.95
C LYS A 26 77.24 -33.08 -34.46
N ALA A 27 77.37 -33.89 -35.52
CA ALA A 27 78.37 -34.03 -36.61
C ALA A 27 77.82 -35.01 -37.69
N VAL A 28 78.71 -35.69 -38.44
CA VAL A 28 78.48 -36.77 -39.45
C VAL A 28 78.13 -36.26 -40.86
N LYS A 29 78.86 -36.51 -41.97
CA LYS A 29 80.11 -37.24 -42.38
C LYS A 29 79.88 -38.46 -43.29
N GLY A 30 80.47 -38.37 -44.49
CA GLY A 30 80.68 -39.44 -45.49
C GLY A 30 80.94 -38.76 -46.85
N GLN A 31 82.06 -38.86 -47.56
CA GLN A 31 83.30 -39.68 -47.53
C GLN A 31 83.28 -41.05 -48.24
N SER A 32 83.86 -41.07 -49.45
CA SER A 32 84.60 -42.14 -50.16
C SER A 32 85.52 -41.42 -51.17
N LYS A 33 86.87 -41.50 -51.27
CA LYS A 33 87.98 -42.41 -50.85
C LYS A 33 88.37 -43.46 -51.93
N VAL A 34 89.67 -43.87 -51.98
CA VAL A 34 90.32 -44.97 -52.80
C VAL A 34 90.57 -44.58 -54.29
N VAL A 35 91.64 -44.90 -55.05
CA VAL A 35 93.02 -45.53 -54.94
C VAL A 35 93.78 -45.32 -56.30
N VAL A 36 95.08 -45.59 -56.57
CA VAL A 36 96.41 -45.29 -55.97
C VAL A 36 97.57 -45.73 -56.95
N LYS A 37 98.84 -45.32 -56.75
CA LYS A 37 100.09 -45.59 -57.56
C LYS A 37 100.20 -44.82 -58.91
N ALA A 38 101.36 -44.37 -59.42
CA ALA A 38 102.79 -44.81 -59.46
C ALA A 38 103.08 -45.89 -60.53
N THR A 39 104.22 -45.93 -61.24
CA THR A 39 105.63 -45.60 -60.87
C THR A 39 106.46 -44.88 -61.98
N SER A 40 107.78 -44.78 -61.74
CA SER A 40 108.90 -44.35 -62.59
C SER A 40 108.92 -44.92 -64.04
N ASP A 41 109.75 -44.46 -65.00
CA ASP A 41 111.09 -43.85 -64.96
C ASP A 41 111.37 -42.99 -66.22
N GLY A 42 112.53 -42.34 -66.31
CA GLY A 42 113.14 -41.92 -67.59
C GLY A 42 113.31 -40.41 -67.82
N THR A 43 114.55 -40.00 -68.05
CA THR A 43 114.99 -38.62 -68.33
C THR A 43 114.53 -38.10 -69.69
N ASP A 44 113.91 -36.91 -69.70
CA ASP A 44 114.34 -35.77 -70.53
C ASP A 44 113.58 -34.52 -70.08
N GLU A 45 114.29 -33.57 -69.46
CA GLU A 45 113.72 -32.31 -68.95
C GLU A 45 114.17 -31.11 -69.79
N ASP A 46 113.22 -30.21 -70.10
CA ASP A 46 113.41 -28.74 -70.16
C ASP A 46 112.13 -28.05 -70.65
N ILE A 47 111.39 -28.67 -71.58
CA ILE A 47 110.23 -28.02 -72.25
C ILE A 47 108.98 -27.92 -71.35
N ARG A 48 108.91 -28.65 -70.22
CA ARG A 48 107.70 -28.74 -69.37
C ARG A 48 107.57 -27.69 -68.27
N LEU A 49 108.63 -26.97 -67.89
CA LEU A 49 108.59 -26.05 -66.75
C LEU A 49 107.74 -24.80 -67.00
N HIS A 50 107.71 -24.28 -68.23
CA HIS A 50 107.13 -22.97 -68.53
C HIS A 50 105.58 -22.94 -68.49
N ASP A 51 104.93 -24.02 -68.92
CA ASP A 51 103.45 -24.14 -68.99
C ASP A 51 102.81 -24.49 -67.62
N SER A 52 103.59 -25.09 -66.70
CA SER A 52 103.11 -25.37 -65.34
C SER A 52 102.93 -24.09 -64.50
N ILE A 53 103.89 -23.17 -64.60
CA ILE A 53 103.90 -21.89 -63.87
C ILE A 53 102.69 -21.03 -64.25
N GLN A 54 102.45 -20.87 -65.55
CA GLN A 54 101.38 -20.01 -66.08
C GLN A 54 99.98 -20.42 -65.60
N ARG A 55 99.72 -21.73 -65.44
CA ARG A 55 98.45 -22.25 -64.91
C ARG A 55 98.30 -21.99 -63.41
N MET A 56 99.41 -22.03 -62.65
CA MET A 56 99.40 -21.80 -61.21
C MET A 56 99.13 -20.32 -60.89
N GLU A 57 99.78 -19.41 -61.62
CA GLU A 57 99.50 -17.97 -61.57
C GLU A 57 98.04 -17.65 -61.94
N MET A 58 97.48 -18.32 -62.95
CA MET A 58 96.08 -18.13 -63.33
C MET A 58 95.11 -18.58 -62.22
N MET A 59 95.41 -19.68 -61.51
CA MET A 59 94.59 -20.11 -60.37
C MET A 59 94.71 -19.19 -59.15
N ASP A 60 95.91 -18.69 -58.83
CA ASP A 60 96.08 -17.77 -57.69
C ASP A 60 95.56 -16.36 -57.99
N SER A 61 95.62 -15.92 -59.26
CA SER A 61 94.85 -14.78 -59.77
C SER A 61 93.35 -14.98 -59.52
N MET A 62 92.80 -16.15 -59.89
CA MET A 62 91.38 -16.47 -59.67
C MET A 62 91.01 -16.55 -58.18
N LYS A 63 91.88 -17.08 -57.30
CA LYS A 63 91.67 -17.05 -55.84
C LYS A 63 91.70 -15.63 -55.27
N ARG A 64 92.64 -14.78 -55.70
CA ARG A 64 92.69 -13.36 -55.29
C ARG A 64 91.44 -12.62 -55.75
N LEU A 65 90.95 -12.89 -56.96
CA LEU A 65 89.68 -12.37 -57.46
C LEU A 65 88.49 -12.86 -56.61
N ALA A 66 88.45 -14.14 -56.23
CA ALA A 66 87.39 -14.72 -55.41
C ALA A 66 87.39 -14.17 -53.97
N LEU A 67 88.57 -14.01 -53.35
CA LEU A 67 88.71 -13.38 -52.04
C LEU A 67 88.31 -11.89 -52.09
N SER A 68 88.71 -11.15 -53.12
CA SER A 68 88.27 -9.77 -53.33
C SER A 68 86.75 -9.66 -53.52
N LYS A 69 86.12 -10.62 -54.22
CA LYS A 69 84.65 -10.70 -54.36
C LYS A 69 83.97 -11.04 -53.03
N ASN A 70 84.50 -11.98 -52.24
CA ASN A 70 83.94 -12.33 -50.93
C ASN A 70 84.11 -11.21 -49.89
N GLN A 71 85.23 -10.47 -49.92
CA GLN A 71 85.41 -9.27 -49.12
C GLN A 71 84.36 -8.21 -49.51
N LYS A 72 84.22 -7.90 -50.81
CA LYS A 72 83.18 -6.99 -51.30
C LYS A 72 81.76 -7.41 -50.91
N LEU A 73 81.45 -8.72 -50.90
CA LEU A 73 80.16 -9.23 -50.43
C LEU A 73 79.98 -9.09 -48.91
N LEU A 74 81.04 -9.26 -48.11
CA LEU A 74 81.00 -8.99 -46.66
C LEU A 74 80.88 -7.49 -46.38
N ASP A 75 81.61 -6.63 -47.09
CA ASP A 75 81.53 -5.18 -46.99
C ASP A 75 80.12 -4.68 -47.34
N LEU A 76 79.55 -5.19 -48.45
CA LEU A 76 78.17 -4.90 -48.85
C LEU A 76 77.16 -5.40 -47.82
N LYS A 77 77.33 -6.60 -47.26
CA LYS A 77 76.45 -7.12 -46.19
C LYS A 77 76.56 -6.27 -44.92
N GLU A 78 77.76 -5.86 -44.53
CA GLU A 78 77.95 -5.03 -43.33
C GLU A 78 77.40 -3.61 -43.54
N GLN A 79 77.52 -3.07 -44.76
CA GLN A 79 76.85 -1.83 -45.17
C GLN A 79 75.32 -1.99 -45.15
N GLU A 80 74.77 -3.08 -45.67
CA GLU A 80 73.34 -3.39 -45.63
C GLU A 80 72.84 -3.55 -44.19
N GLU A 81 73.59 -4.24 -43.31
CA GLU A 81 73.25 -4.32 -41.88
C GLU A 81 73.32 -2.95 -41.19
N LYS A 82 74.32 -2.11 -41.50
CA LYS A 82 74.41 -0.73 -40.98
C LYS A 82 73.24 0.13 -41.46
N ILE A 83 72.90 0.06 -42.76
CA ILE A 83 71.77 0.75 -43.37
C ILE A 83 70.44 0.25 -42.78
N SER A 84 70.29 -1.06 -42.58
CA SER A 84 69.10 -1.68 -41.96
C SER A 84 68.92 -1.23 -40.51
N ARG A 85 69.99 -1.22 -39.70
CA ARG A 85 69.97 -0.69 -38.32
C ARG A 85 69.65 0.81 -38.28
N LEU A 86 70.22 1.61 -39.19
CA LEU A 86 69.92 3.04 -39.32
C LEU A 86 68.48 3.29 -39.77
N ASN A 87 67.97 2.51 -40.72
CA ASN A 87 66.60 2.60 -41.20
C ASN A 87 65.61 2.16 -40.12
N MET A 88 65.90 1.09 -39.37
CA MET A 88 65.13 0.69 -38.18
C MET A 88 65.10 1.81 -37.12
N SER A 89 66.23 2.49 -36.88
CA SER A 89 66.29 3.63 -35.96
C SER A 89 65.48 4.83 -36.46
N LYS A 90 65.57 5.18 -37.75
CA LYS A 90 64.75 6.22 -38.40
C LYS A 90 63.25 5.89 -38.32
N ILE A 91 62.87 4.66 -38.66
CA ILE A 91 61.50 4.14 -38.60
C ILE A 91 60.98 4.19 -37.16
N GLN A 92 61.75 3.75 -36.16
CA GLN A 92 61.35 3.89 -34.75
C GLN A 92 61.26 5.37 -34.31
N SER A 93 62.11 6.27 -34.83
CA SER A 93 62.01 7.70 -34.52
C SER A 93 60.74 8.32 -35.10
N GLN A 94 60.41 7.97 -36.35
CA GLN A 94 59.16 8.35 -37.02
C GLN A 94 57.94 7.77 -36.30
N TRP A 95 57.93 6.48 -35.95
CA TRP A 95 56.87 5.88 -35.14
C TRP A 95 56.73 6.53 -33.77
N ARG A 96 57.83 6.89 -33.08
CA ARG A 96 57.76 7.66 -31.83
C ARG A 96 57.19 9.07 -32.04
N ALA A 97 57.41 9.71 -33.20
CA ALA A 97 56.77 10.98 -33.53
C ALA A 97 55.26 10.80 -33.76
N VAL A 98 54.86 9.85 -34.61
CA VAL A 98 53.45 9.53 -34.92
C VAL A 98 52.68 9.06 -33.69
N MET A 99 53.24 8.17 -32.86
CA MET A 99 52.60 7.73 -31.61
C MET A 99 52.47 8.86 -30.59
N ARG A 100 53.39 9.84 -30.59
CA ARG A 100 53.24 11.05 -29.75
C ARG A 100 52.18 11.99 -30.28
N SER A 101 52.09 12.26 -31.59
CA SER A 101 51.00 13.10 -32.12
C SER A 101 49.64 12.44 -31.87
N LEU A 102 49.49 11.15 -32.16
CA LEU A 102 48.25 10.41 -31.90
C LEU A 102 47.88 10.36 -30.41
N LYS A 103 48.83 10.16 -29.47
CA LYS A 103 48.49 10.23 -28.04
C LYS A 103 48.26 11.66 -27.55
N VAL A 104 48.88 12.68 -28.14
CA VAL A 104 48.54 14.09 -27.85
C VAL A 104 47.14 14.44 -28.33
N GLU A 105 46.73 13.99 -29.53
CA GLU A 105 45.36 14.14 -30.03
C GLU A 105 44.34 13.41 -29.16
N ASN A 106 44.63 12.16 -28.77
CA ASN A 106 43.77 11.40 -27.88
C ASN A 106 43.69 12.04 -26.48
N LEU A 107 44.80 12.54 -25.92
CA LEU A 107 44.79 13.30 -24.66
C LEU A 107 44.01 14.61 -24.76
N ARG A 108 44.05 15.31 -25.91
CA ARG A 108 43.22 16.50 -26.14
C ARG A 108 41.73 16.14 -26.12
N LYS A 109 41.34 15.06 -26.81
CA LYS A 109 39.96 14.52 -26.79
C LYS A 109 39.54 14.06 -25.39
N GLU A 110 40.42 13.37 -24.65
CA GLU A 110 40.20 12.96 -23.25
C GLU A 110 39.99 14.18 -22.32
N VAL A 111 40.73 15.27 -22.53
CA VAL A 111 40.58 16.53 -21.78
C VAL A 111 39.30 17.27 -22.18
N GLU A 112 38.97 17.32 -23.47
CA GLU A 112 37.74 17.95 -23.98
C GLU A 112 36.48 17.24 -23.46
N ILE A 113 36.45 15.91 -23.51
CA ILE A 113 35.37 15.09 -22.94
C ILE A 113 35.25 15.34 -21.43
N ARG A 114 36.37 15.46 -20.71
CA ARG A 114 36.38 15.78 -19.28
C ARG A 114 35.89 17.21 -18.99
N SER A 115 36.20 18.19 -19.85
CA SER A 115 35.68 19.56 -19.75
C SER A 115 34.16 19.56 -19.89
N GLN A 116 33.64 18.96 -20.96
CA GLN A 116 32.20 18.84 -21.19
C GLN A 116 31.46 18.06 -20.09
N GLN A 117 32.12 17.06 -19.47
CA GLN A 117 31.58 16.38 -18.30
C GLN A 117 31.55 17.30 -17.08
N HIS A 118 32.62 18.07 -16.85
CA HIS A 118 32.71 19.01 -15.74
C HIS A 118 31.71 20.16 -15.87
N GLU A 119 31.56 20.74 -17.06
CA GLU A 119 30.56 21.77 -17.40
C GLU A 119 29.15 21.26 -17.08
N ARG A 120 28.76 20.07 -17.57
CA ARG A 120 27.45 19.48 -17.25
C ARG A 120 27.25 19.21 -15.75
N ASP A 121 28.32 18.90 -15.01
CA ASP A 121 28.27 18.71 -13.55
C ASP A 121 28.31 20.04 -12.77
N LEU A 122 28.72 21.15 -13.38
CA LEU A 122 28.51 22.50 -12.88
C LEU A 122 27.07 22.94 -13.15
N ASP A 123 26.57 22.83 -14.39
CA ASP A 123 25.17 23.14 -14.76
C ASP A 123 24.17 22.46 -13.82
N ARG A 124 24.39 21.17 -13.51
CA ARG A 124 23.57 20.38 -12.57
C ARG A 124 23.62 20.92 -11.14
N LYS A 125 24.79 21.38 -10.67
CA LYS A 125 24.96 21.94 -9.33
C LYS A 125 24.40 23.34 -9.23
N ASP A 126 24.58 24.18 -10.25
CA ASP A 126 24.04 25.52 -10.29
C ASP A 126 22.51 25.49 -10.42
N ALA A 127 21.95 24.53 -11.17
CA ALA A 127 20.50 24.25 -11.16
C ALA A 127 20.02 23.79 -9.78
N ALA A 128 20.75 22.90 -9.10
CA ALA A 128 20.40 22.46 -7.75
C ALA A 128 20.49 23.59 -6.70
N ILE A 129 21.49 24.47 -6.82
CA ILE A 129 21.63 25.69 -5.99
C ILE A 129 20.49 26.66 -6.26
N GLN A 130 20.10 26.88 -7.53
CA GLN A 130 18.95 27.71 -7.89
C GLN A 130 17.61 27.15 -7.41
N MET A 131 17.47 25.83 -7.28
CA MET A 131 16.30 25.22 -6.64
C MET A 131 16.35 25.42 -5.12
N LEU A 132 17.46 25.06 -4.46
CA LEU A 132 17.62 25.21 -3.01
C LEU A 132 17.48 26.67 -2.54
N ASN A 133 17.90 27.65 -3.34
CA ASN A 133 17.69 29.07 -3.03
C ASN A 133 16.20 29.44 -3.08
N ARG A 134 15.43 28.93 -4.05
CA ARG A 134 13.97 29.13 -4.09
C ARG A 134 13.27 28.41 -2.93
N ASP A 135 13.67 27.17 -2.63
CA ASP A 135 13.14 26.41 -1.50
C ASP A 135 13.38 27.16 -0.17
N LEU A 136 14.52 27.86 -0.04
CA LEU A 136 14.84 28.73 1.11
C LEU A 136 14.03 30.04 1.12
N GLU A 137 13.87 30.70 -0.03
CA GLU A 137 13.04 31.91 -0.18
C GLU A 137 11.58 31.61 0.16
N GLU A 138 10.99 30.53 -0.39
CA GLU A 138 9.64 30.07 -0.07
C GLU A 138 9.48 29.69 1.42
N ALA A 139 10.49 29.02 2.01
CA ALA A 139 10.46 28.68 3.43
C ALA A 139 10.54 29.93 4.33
N GLU A 140 11.32 30.95 3.96
CA GLU A 140 11.37 32.21 4.70
C GLU A 140 10.05 32.99 4.55
N GLU A 141 9.47 33.09 3.35
CA GLU A 141 8.16 33.73 3.16
C GLU A 141 7.06 33.05 4.00
N GLN A 142 7.03 31.72 4.02
CA GLN A 142 6.12 30.94 4.87
C GLN A 142 6.35 31.20 6.37
N PHE A 143 7.60 31.26 6.82
CA PHE A 143 7.94 31.61 8.20
C PHE A 143 7.51 33.03 8.56
N GLN A 144 7.83 34.02 7.73
CA GLN A 144 7.44 35.41 7.96
C GLN A 144 5.91 35.58 7.93
N ALA A 145 5.18 34.91 7.04
CA ALA A 145 3.72 34.92 6.99
C ALA A 145 3.11 34.28 8.26
N SER A 146 3.66 33.15 8.71
CA SER A 146 3.28 32.50 9.97
C SER A 146 3.53 33.41 11.17
N LEU A 147 4.68 34.09 11.24
CA LEU A 147 5.02 35.03 12.29
C LEU A 147 4.09 36.26 12.32
N ARG A 148 3.81 36.87 11.16
CA ARG A 148 2.84 37.98 11.02
C ARG A 148 1.44 37.55 11.49
N SER A 149 1.00 36.35 11.12
CA SER A 149 -0.25 35.76 11.58
C SER A 149 -0.26 35.55 13.10
N HIS A 150 0.79 34.95 13.67
CA HIS A 150 0.92 34.73 15.11
C HIS A 150 0.87 36.04 15.90
N LEU A 151 1.61 37.07 15.47
CA LEU A 151 1.60 38.39 16.12
C LEU A 151 0.19 39.00 16.11
N CYS A 152 -0.52 38.97 14.97
CA CYS A 152 -1.90 39.45 14.89
C CYS A 152 -2.87 38.68 15.82
N HIS A 153 -2.66 37.36 16.03
CA HIS A 153 -3.41 36.59 17.01
C HIS A 153 -3.08 36.98 18.47
N VAL A 154 -1.82 37.30 18.77
CA VAL A 154 -1.38 37.82 20.07
C VAL A 154 -1.97 39.21 20.34
N ASP A 155 -1.90 40.12 19.38
CA ASP A 155 -2.49 41.47 19.48
C ASP A 155 -4.01 41.39 19.72
N ARG A 156 -4.70 40.49 19.01
CA ARG A 156 -6.13 40.22 19.19
C ARG A 156 -6.44 39.62 20.56
N LEU A 157 -5.54 38.82 21.14
CA LEU A 157 -5.68 38.28 22.49
C LEU A 157 -5.47 39.36 23.55
N ILE A 158 -4.46 40.21 23.39
CA ILE A 158 -4.19 41.37 24.26
C ILE A 158 -5.42 42.29 24.27
N ALA A 159 -5.89 42.72 23.10
CA ALA A 159 -7.08 43.57 22.96
C ALA A 159 -8.40 42.92 23.48
N LEU A 160 -8.44 41.60 23.69
CA LEU A 160 -9.53 40.90 24.37
C LEU A 160 -9.36 40.96 25.90
N GLN A 161 -8.14 40.77 26.42
CA GLN A 161 -7.87 40.92 27.84
C GLN A 161 -8.04 42.38 28.29
N ASP A 162 -7.65 43.37 27.49
CA ASP A 162 -7.85 44.80 27.82
C ASP A 162 -9.34 45.16 27.93
N LYS A 163 -10.16 44.65 27.01
CA LYS A 163 -11.63 44.80 27.06
C LYS A 163 -12.23 44.13 28.29
N ARG A 164 -11.68 42.99 28.71
CA ARG A 164 -12.09 42.28 29.94
C ARG A 164 -11.63 43.01 31.21
N MET A 165 -10.40 43.51 31.23
CA MET A 165 -9.80 44.23 32.36
C MET A 165 -10.57 45.54 32.59
N THR A 166 -10.72 46.37 31.55
CA THR A 166 -11.49 47.61 31.66
C THR A 166 -12.98 47.40 31.94
N ALA A 167 -13.55 46.24 31.58
CA ALA A 167 -14.91 45.87 32.00
C ALA A 167 -14.97 45.57 33.51
N LEU A 168 -14.07 44.70 34.00
CA LEU A 168 -13.95 44.39 35.43
C LEU A 168 -13.67 45.65 36.26
N GLU A 169 -12.78 46.54 35.81
CA GLU A 169 -12.52 47.83 36.46
C GLU A 169 -13.78 48.72 36.52
N ARG A 170 -14.54 48.83 35.43
CA ARG A 170 -15.81 49.58 35.39
C ARG A 170 -16.88 48.98 36.30
N ASP A 171 -16.92 47.66 36.44
CA ASP A 171 -17.84 46.97 37.34
C ASP A 171 -17.40 47.15 38.81
N PHE A 172 -16.13 46.93 39.14
CA PHE A 172 -15.58 47.18 40.48
C PHE A 172 -15.74 48.65 40.91
N GLN A 173 -15.54 49.61 40.01
CA GLN A 173 -15.76 51.04 40.30
C GLN A 173 -17.24 51.33 40.57
N ARG A 174 -18.17 50.72 39.81
CA ARG A 174 -19.61 50.86 40.04
C ARG A 174 -20.02 50.29 41.39
N ASP A 175 -19.56 49.08 41.72
CA ASP A 175 -19.89 48.41 42.98
C ASP A 175 -19.30 49.17 44.18
N LEU A 176 -18.08 49.70 44.06
CA LEU A 176 -17.45 50.54 45.08
C LEU A 176 -18.16 51.89 45.25
N GLN A 177 -18.63 52.51 44.17
CA GLN A 177 -19.44 53.73 44.25
C GLN A 177 -20.80 53.46 44.90
N TYR A 178 -21.50 52.39 44.50
CA TYR A 178 -22.78 51.98 45.07
C TYR A 178 -22.66 51.68 46.57
N LEU A 179 -21.65 50.90 46.97
CA LEU A 179 -21.40 50.56 48.37
C LEU A 179 -21.00 51.78 49.21
N SER A 180 -20.19 52.69 48.65
CA SER A 180 -19.81 53.95 49.29
C SER A 180 -21.02 54.88 49.51
N GLN A 181 -21.89 55.00 48.50
CA GLN A 181 -23.14 55.77 48.59
C GLN A 181 -24.12 55.14 49.60
N GLY A 182 -24.24 53.82 49.60
CA GLY A 182 -25.02 53.06 50.58
C GLY A 182 -24.57 53.34 52.02
N TYR A 183 -23.29 53.16 52.32
CA TYR A 183 -22.75 53.47 53.66
C TYR A 183 -22.86 54.96 54.02
N ALA A 184 -22.75 55.88 53.06
CA ALA A 184 -22.95 57.30 53.33
C ALA A 184 -24.41 57.61 53.72
N LEU A 185 -25.38 57.01 53.03
CA LEU A 185 -26.81 57.14 53.32
C LEU A 185 -27.18 56.48 54.66
N GLU A 186 -26.71 55.25 54.91
CA GLU A 186 -26.89 54.54 56.18
C GLU A 186 -26.31 55.33 57.36
N LYS A 187 -25.09 55.86 57.22
CA LYS A 187 -24.46 56.73 58.23
C LYS A 187 -25.29 58.00 58.48
N GLN A 188 -25.81 58.64 57.44
CA GLN A 188 -26.66 59.82 57.58
C GLN A 188 -27.98 59.49 58.29
N ASN A 189 -28.62 58.38 57.93
CA ASN A 189 -29.85 57.90 58.57
C ASN A 189 -29.61 57.57 60.05
N LEU A 190 -28.51 56.89 60.39
CA LEU A 190 -28.14 56.56 61.77
C LEU A 190 -27.87 57.82 62.61
N ILE A 191 -27.19 58.82 62.05
CA ILE A 191 -26.95 60.12 62.71
C ILE A 191 -28.28 60.87 62.93
N ASN A 192 -29.19 60.84 61.95
CA ASN A 192 -30.50 61.45 62.06
C ASN A 192 -31.36 60.77 63.14
N GLN A 193 -31.43 59.43 63.14
CA GLN A 193 -32.13 58.65 64.17
C GLN A 193 -31.57 58.94 65.56
N HIS A 194 -30.25 58.84 65.74
CA HIS A 194 -29.62 59.14 67.02
C HIS A 194 -29.83 60.59 67.49
N SER A 195 -29.91 61.55 66.56
CA SER A 195 -30.26 62.94 66.88
C SER A 195 -31.70 63.09 67.38
N ILE A 196 -32.65 62.34 66.81
CA ILE A 196 -34.05 62.30 67.25
C ILE A 196 -34.17 61.64 68.62
N GLU A 197 -33.62 60.42 68.77
CA GLU A 197 -33.58 59.68 70.05
C GLU A 197 -32.97 60.53 71.18
N LYS A 198 -31.86 61.22 70.89
CA LYS A 198 -31.20 62.12 71.84
C LYS A 198 -32.06 63.33 72.17
N GLN A 199 -32.82 63.90 71.23
CA GLN A 199 -33.77 64.97 71.52
C GLN A 199 -34.94 64.48 72.37
N GLU A 200 -35.46 63.28 72.13
CA GLU A 200 -36.53 62.67 72.91
C GLU A 200 -36.08 62.34 74.33
N LEU A 201 -34.89 61.74 74.51
CA LEU A 201 -34.30 61.50 75.83
C LEU A 201 -34.10 62.81 76.61
N ASN A 202 -33.65 63.89 75.95
CA ASN A 202 -33.53 65.20 76.57
C ASN A 202 -34.88 65.84 76.94
N ARG A 203 -35.96 65.56 76.19
CA ARG A 203 -37.32 66.00 76.56
C ARG A 203 -37.84 65.23 77.77
N LEU A 204 -37.67 63.91 77.80
CA LEU A 204 -38.03 63.06 78.93
C LEU A 204 -37.24 63.43 80.20
N MET A 205 -35.93 63.63 80.08
CA MET A 205 -35.07 64.08 81.18
C MET A 205 -35.56 65.41 81.77
N ARG A 206 -35.85 66.42 80.95
CA ARG A 206 -36.41 67.70 81.41
C ARG A 206 -37.79 67.58 82.05
N ALA A 207 -38.62 66.65 81.58
CA ALA A 207 -39.93 66.39 82.16
C ALA A 207 -39.81 65.72 83.54
N VAL A 208 -38.93 64.74 83.68
CA VAL A 208 -38.61 64.10 84.97
C VAL A 208 -37.97 65.12 85.92
N GLU A 209 -36.96 65.88 85.50
CA GLU A 209 -36.38 66.97 86.30
C GLU A 209 -37.42 67.99 86.76
N ALA A 210 -38.45 68.29 85.95
CA ALA A 210 -39.53 69.18 86.34
C ALA A 210 -40.41 68.54 87.43
N GLN A 211 -40.79 67.27 87.26
CA GLN A 211 -41.61 66.53 88.22
C GLN A 211 -40.87 66.25 89.54
N GLU A 212 -39.56 65.96 89.50
CA GLU A 212 -38.75 65.82 90.71
C GLU A 212 -38.56 67.18 91.40
N ARG A 213 -38.40 68.29 90.65
CA ARG A 213 -38.38 69.65 91.25
C ARG A 213 -39.73 70.07 91.83
N GLU A 214 -40.84 69.61 91.27
CA GLU A 214 -42.19 69.80 91.79
C GLU A 214 -42.36 69.02 93.10
N ARG A 215 -42.04 67.72 93.12
CA ARG A 215 -42.05 66.89 94.35
C ARG A 215 -41.05 67.36 95.41
N GLU A 216 -39.89 67.89 95.02
CA GLU A 216 -38.97 68.55 95.95
C GLU A 216 -39.57 69.85 96.52
N ALA A 217 -40.30 70.64 95.72
CA ALA A 217 -40.96 71.85 96.20
C ALA A 217 -42.11 71.52 97.17
N GLU A 218 -42.94 70.53 96.85
CA GLU A 218 -43.98 69.98 97.73
C GLU A 218 -43.37 69.48 99.05
N ALA A 219 -42.38 68.60 98.99
CA ALA A 219 -41.73 68.05 100.19
C ALA A 219 -40.99 69.14 101.01
N ARG A 220 -40.40 70.16 100.36
CA ARG A 220 -39.83 71.32 101.06
C ARG A 220 -40.91 72.16 101.72
N GLN A 221 -42.05 72.37 101.06
CA GLN A 221 -43.18 73.12 101.62
C GLN A 221 -43.83 72.38 102.80
N GLU A 222 -44.00 71.07 102.72
CA GLU A 222 -44.41 70.22 103.85
C GLU A 222 -43.38 70.25 104.98
N HIS A 223 -42.08 70.11 104.66
CA HIS A 223 -41.02 70.21 105.66
C HIS A 223 -40.88 71.61 106.25
N GLU A 224 -41.22 72.69 105.54
CA GLU A 224 -41.23 74.04 106.09
C GLU A 224 -42.44 74.28 106.99
N GLN A 225 -43.64 73.81 106.63
CA GLN A 225 -44.80 73.81 107.51
C GLN A 225 -44.54 73.01 108.80
N LEU A 226 -44.05 71.77 108.67
CA LEU A 226 -43.67 70.95 109.81
C LEU A 226 -42.50 71.56 110.59
N ARG A 227 -41.54 72.22 109.93
CA ARG A 227 -40.47 72.97 110.63
C ARG A 227 -41.00 74.21 111.33
N GLU A 228 -42.03 74.90 110.87
CA GLU A 228 -42.59 76.04 111.61
C GLU A 228 -43.42 75.58 112.81
N GLU A 229 -44.23 74.53 112.65
CA GLU A 229 -44.89 73.87 113.77
C GLU A 229 -43.90 73.37 114.83
N ILE A 230 -42.85 72.65 114.40
CA ILE A 230 -41.81 72.11 115.28
C ILE A 230 -40.90 73.24 115.78
N ARG A 231 -40.64 74.31 115.03
CA ARG A 231 -39.86 75.47 115.51
C ARG A 231 -40.61 76.23 116.60
N ASN A 232 -41.93 76.30 116.57
CA ASN A 232 -42.70 76.93 117.63
C ASN A 232 -42.61 76.07 118.91
N LYS A 233 -42.99 74.79 118.85
CA LYS A 233 -42.88 73.82 119.96
C LYS A 233 -41.43 73.73 120.49
N ASN A 234 -40.46 73.53 119.60
CA ASN A 234 -39.06 73.48 119.98
C ASN A 234 -38.49 74.85 120.34
N SER A 235 -39.10 76.00 120.08
CA SER A 235 -38.59 77.27 120.65
C SER A 235 -38.89 77.34 122.15
N GLU A 236 -39.97 76.70 122.57
CA GLU A 236 -40.36 76.57 123.98
C GLU A 236 -39.45 75.53 124.67
N GLU A 237 -39.20 74.38 124.02
CA GLU A 237 -38.31 73.33 124.57
C GLU A 237 -36.80 73.65 124.46
N PHE A 238 -36.32 74.21 123.35
CA PHE A 238 -34.91 74.52 123.10
C PHE A 238 -34.37 75.57 124.07
N ASN A 239 -35.17 76.58 124.44
CA ASN A 239 -34.74 77.56 125.44
C ASN A 239 -34.47 76.92 126.82
N VAL A 240 -35.11 75.78 127.13
CA VAL A 240 -34.85 74.99 128.34
C VAL A 240 -33.69 74.01 128.11
N LEU A 241 -33.71 73.27 127.00
CA LEU A 241 -32.82 72.15 126.75
C LEU A 241 -31.40 72.58 126.34
N ARG A 242 -31.28 73.68 125.59
CA ARG A 242 -29.99 74.27 125.17
C ARG A 242 -29.08 74.56 126.37
N ILE A 243 -29.62 75.15 127.44
CA ILE A 243 -28.86 75.52 128.64
C ILE A 243 -28.23 74.28 129.30
N MET A 244 -28.86 73.11 129.19
CA MET A 244 -28.33 71.84 129.71
C MET A 244 -27.45 71.09 128.70
N LEU A 245 -27.77 71.16 127.41
CA LEU A 245 -27.06 70.43 126.37
C LEU A 245 -25.78 71.13 125.91
N ASP A 246 -25.73 72.45 125.81
CA ASP A 246 -24.50 73.19 125.43
C ASP A 246 -23.32 72.75 126.33
N SER A 247 -23.57 72.56 127.64
CA SER A 247 -22.60 72.06 128.63
C SER A 247 -22.22 70.57 128.49
N SER A 248 -23.08 69.72 127.94
CA SER A 248 -22.81 68.28 127.77
C SER A 248 -22.30 67.94 126.36
N ILE A 249 -22.50 68.83 125.41
CA ILE A 249 -22.07 68.70 124.02
C ILE A 249 -20.57 68.93 123.93
N GLU A 250 -20.02 70.01 124.51
CA GLU A 250 -18.59 70.34 124.45
C GLU A 250 -17.67 69.19 124.94
N GLU A 251 -18.04 68.50 126.03
CA GLU A 251 -17.26 67.36 126.57
C GLU A 251 -17.36 66.11 125.70
N LEU A 252 -18.53 65.84 125.10
CA LEU A 252 -18.73 64.68 124.23
C LEU A 252 -18.14 64.90 122.84
N GLU A 253 -18.18 66.12 122.30
CA GLU A 253 -17.64 66.47 120.99
C GLU A 253 -16.14 66.15 120.90
N GLN A 254 -15.32 66.56 121.87
CA GLN A 254 -13.88 66.26 121.86
C GLN A 254 -13.58 64.75 121.85
N HIS A 255 -14.35 63.96 122.62
CA HIS A 255 -14.19 62.51 122.66
C HIS A 255 -14.68 61.83 121.38
N PHE A 256 -15.78 62.30 120.78
CA PHE A 256 -16.25 61.81 119.49
C PHE A 256 -15.31 62.19 118.35
N GLU A 257 -14.77 63.41 118.30
CA GLU A 257 -13.80 63.83 117.27
C GLU A 257 -12.53 62.97 117.28
N ALA A 258 -11.93 62.73 118.46
CA ALA A 258 -10.71 61.93 118.58
C ALA A 258 -10.93 60.46 118.13
N ALA A 259 -12.07 59.87 118.54
CA ALA A 259 -12.43 58.51 118.11
C ALA A 259 -12.79 58.44 116.62
N HIS A 260 -13.51 59.45 116.12
CA HIS A 260 -13.94 59.56 114.73
C HIS A 260 -12.74 59.74 113.79
N LEU A 261 -11.78 60.63 114.09
CA LEU A 261 -10.52 60.77 113.34
C LEU A 261 -9.75 59.44 113.25
N THR A 262 -9.61 58.75 114.38
CA THR A 262 -8.90 57.46 114.46
C THR A 262 -9.61 56.37 113.66
N TYR A 263 -10.95 56.31 113.71
CA TYR A 263 -11.75 55.40 112.91
C TYR A 263 -11.68 55.74 111.41
N LEU A 264 -11.81 57.02 111.07
CA LEU A 264 -11.89 57.52 109.70
C LEU A 264 -10.57 57.27 108.96
N GLN A 265 -9.41 57.56 109.55
CA GLN A 265 -8.10 57.25 108.92
C GLN A 265 -7.93 55.75 108.64
N ASN A 266 -8.23 54.88 109.62
CA ASN A 266 -8.10 53.42 109.45
C ASN A 266 -9.14 52.82 108.48
N THR A 267 -10.33 53.42 108.42
CA THR A 267 -11.44 52.95 107.58
C THR A 267 -11.32 53.48 106.16
N ASP A 268 -10.89 54.72 105.95
CA ASP A 268 -10.74 55.31 104.62
C ASP A 268 -9.74 54.56 103.77
N GLN A 269 -8.55 54.21 104.31
CA GLN A 269 -7.55 53.51 103.51
C GLN A 269 -8.06 52.13 103.05
N ARG A 270 -8.66 51.34 103.96
CA ARG A 270 -9.32 50.07 103.63
C ARG A 270 -10.51 50.26 102.68
N THR A 271 -11.24 51.35 102.80
CA THR A 271 -12.39 51.68 101.94
C THR A 271 -11.93 52.11 100.55
N GLN A 272 -10.79 52.79 100.42
CA GLN A 272 -10.14 53.14 99.15
C GLN A 272 -9.61 51.88 98.46
N ASP A 273 -8.90 51.01 99.18
CA ASP A 273 -8.44 49.71 98.66
C ASP A 273 -9.62 48.84 98.20
N PHE A 274 -10.69 48.76 99.00
CA PHE A 274 -11.91 48.04 98.62
C PHE A 274 -12.60 48.67 97.41
N LYS A 275 -12.73 50.01 97.34
CA LYS A 275 -13.26 50.72 96.16
C LYS A 275 -12.43 50.41 94.91
N TYR A 276 -11.10 50.44 95.01
CA TYR A 276 -10.17 50.18 93.91
C TYR A 276 -10.17 48.72 93.43
N LEU A 277 -10.22 47.76 94.36
CA LEU A 277 -10.37 46.35 94.02
C LEU A 277 -11.75 46.08 93.41
N LYS A 278 -12.82 46.71 93.93
CA LYS A 278 -14.18 46.57 93.40
C LYS A 278 -14.35 47.18 92.01
N THR A 279 -13.74 48.33 91.71
CA THR A 279 -13.75 48.87 90.33
C THR A 279 -12.95 47.98 89.38
N LYS A 280 -11.75 47.52 89.79
CA LYS A 280 -10.97 46.54 89.01
C LYS A 280 -11.72 45.24 88.75
N ASP A 281 -12.42 44.69 89.74
CA ASP A 281 -13.21 43.46 89.60
C ASP A 281 -14.40 43.64 88.66
N GLN A 282 -15.07 44.79 88.72
CA GLN A 282 -16.12 45.15 87.74
C GLN A 282 -15.56 45.39 86.33
N ASP A 283 -14.38 46.00 86.21
CA ASP A 283 -13.71 46.22 84.92
C ASP A 283 -13.26 44.89 84.28
N LEU A 284 -12.65 44.01 85.07
CA LEU A 284 -12.27 42.66 84.65
C LEU A 284 -13.50 41.81 84.30
N SER A 285 -14.57 41.88 85.09
CA SER A 285 -15.83 41.18 84.79
C SER A 285 -16.43 41.65 83.45
N ARG A 286 -16.49 42.96 83.21
CA ARG A 286 -16.94 43.53 81.92
C ARG A 286 -16.03 43.08 80.77
N ASP A 287 -14.71 43.02 80.97
CA ASP A 287 -13.78 42.61 79.94
C ASP A 287 -13.85 41.08 79.65
N ILE A 288 -14.11 40.26 80.67
CA ILE A 288 -14.41 38.82 80.57
C ILE A 288 -15.70 38.59 79.78
N GLU A 289 -16.79 39.30 80.09
CA GLU A 289 -18.03 39.26 79.30
C GLU A 289 -17.77 39.62 77.82
N LEU A 290 -16.98 40.67 77.55
CA LEU A 290 -16.62 41.05 76.18
C LEU A 290 -15.79 39.97 75.47
N LYS A 291 -14.93 39.21 76.19
CA LYS A 291 -14.23 38.06 75.61
C LYS A 291 -15.20 36.90 75.35
N ILE A 292 -16.11 36.57 76.28
CA ILE A 292 -17.13 35.53 76.11
C ILE A 292 -18.00 35.81 74.89
N ARG A 293 -18.58 37.01 74.80
CA ARG A 293 -19.38 37.45 73.63
C ARG A 293 -18.57 37.50 72.32
N LYS A 294 -17.23 37.54 72.38
CA LYS A 294 -16.35 37.39 71.18
C LYS A 294 -16.12 35.93 70.84
N ILE A 295 -15.91 35.06 71.84
CA ILE A 295 -15.77 33.61 71.68
C ILE A 295 -17.04 33.02 71.07
N GLU A 296 -18.23 33.36 71.59
CA GLU A 296 -19.53 32.92 71.09
C GLU A 296 -19.72 33.27 69.60
N ARG A 297 -19.46 34.53 69.21
CA ARG A 297 -19.54 34.97 67.80
C ARG A 297 -18.57 34.20 66.90
N ILE A 298 -17.36 33.90 67.38
CA ILE A 298 -16.37 33.09 66.64
C ILE A 298 -16.82 31.63 66.54
N GLN A 299 -17.38 31.05 67.61
CA GLN A 299 -17.93 29.70 67.62
C GLN A 299 -19.14 29.56 66.68
N SER A 300 -20.07 30.51 66.70
CA SER A 300 -21.20 30.56 65.74
C SER A 300 -20.72 30.67 64.29
N SER A 301 -19.69 31.48 64.03
CA SER A 301 -19.06 31.57 62.70
C SER A 301 -18.43 30.24 62.29
N ILE A 302 -17.65 29.59 63.17
CA ILE A 302 -17.05 28.28 62.93
C ILE A 302 -18.14 27.21 62.68
N ALA A 303 -19.26 27.25 63.41
CA ALA A 303 -20.39 26.35 63.18
C ALA A 303 -21.02 26.58 61.80
N ALA A 304 -21.28 27.83 61.42
CA ALA A 304 -21.81 28.17 60.10
C ALA A 304 -20.87 27.72 58.96
N TRP A 305 -19.55 27.93 59.10
CA TRP A 305 -18.56 27.47 58.12
C TRP A 305 -18.46 25.93 58.07
N ARG A 306 -18.52 25.23 59.20
CA ARG A 306 -18.59 23.75 59.24
C ARG A 306 -19.82 23.23 58.50
N THR A 307 -20.99 23.82 58.73
CA THR A 307 -22.23 23.46 58.01
C THR A 307 -22.10 23.73 56.52
N LYS A 308 -21.53 24.87 56.11
CA LYS A 308 -21.30 25.21 54.70
C LYS A 308 -20.30 24.26 54.02
N ILE A 309 -19.25 23.84 54.71
CA ILE A 309 -18.29 22.83 54.23
C ILE A 309 -18.99 21.47 54.06
N ALA A 310 -19.81 21.04 55.02
CA ALA A 310 -20.58 19.80 54.94
C ALA A 310 -21.59 19.82 53.77
N GLN A 311 -22.28 20.94 53.57
CA GLN A 311 -23.19 21.16 52.44
C GLN A 311 -22.45 21.08 51.10
N LEU A 312 -21.37 21.86 50.92
CA LEU A 312 -20.58 21.84 49.68
C LEU A 312 -19.95 20.47 49.38
N SER A 313 -19.53 19.75 50.42
CA SER A 313 -19.04 18.36 50.30
C SER A 313 -20.13 17.42 49.78
N LYS A 314 -21.35 17.52 50.34
CA LYS A 314 -22.51 16.75 49.86
C LYS A 314 -22.88 17.11 48.43
N GLU A 315 -23.04 18.39 48.11
CA GLU A 315 -23.41 18.87 46.77
C GLU A 315 -22.38 18.46 45.70
N ASN A 316 -21.08 18.60 46.00
CA ASN A 316 -20.01 18.16 45.10
C ASN A 316 -20.01 16.63 44.95
N GLY A 317 -20.21 15.87 46.04
CA GLY A 317 -20.37 14.42 46.00
C GLY A 317 -21.57 13.98 45.14
N GLU A 318 -22.69 14.69 45.23
CA GLU A 318 -23.90 14.41 44.45
C GLU A 318 -23.73 14.77 42.96
N ARG A 319 -23.08 15.91 42.64
CA ARG A 319 -22.72 16.26 41.25
C ARG A 319 -21.75 15.26 40.63
N ASN A 320 -20.69 14.89 41.36
CA ASN A 320 -19.72 13.89 40.89
C ASN A 320 -20.39 12.53 40.68
N ARG A 321 -21.28 12.10 41.59
CA ARG A 321 -22.11 10.89 41.42
C ARG A 321 -23.05 10.96 40.21
N GLY A 322 -23.54 12.15 39.84
CA GLY A 322 -24.31 12.39 38.61
C GLY A 322 -23.45 12.19 37.37
N VAL A 323 -22.37 12.95 37.24
CA VAL A 323 -21.41 12.87 36.12
C VAL A 323 -20.85 11.45 35.97
N GLU A 324 -20.59 10.74 37.07
CA GLU A 324 -20.07 9.37 37.00
C GLU A 324 -21.12 8.35 36.52
N LYS A 325 -22.41 8.56 36.79
CA LYS A 325 -23.50 7.78 36.19
C LYS A 325 -23.60 8.05 34.69
N GLU A 326 -23.56 9.31 34.27
CA GLU A 326 -23.57 9.70 32.85
C GLU A 326 -22.38 9.10 32.11
N ARG A 327 -21.17 9.18 32.68
CA ARG A 327 -19.96 8.52 32.17
C ARG A 327 -20.16 7.01 31.99
N LYS A 328 -20.76 6.33 32.98
CA LYS A 328 -21.05 4.89 32.92
C LYS A 328 -22.06 4.55 31.82
N VAL A 329 -23.12 5.36 31.67
CA VAL A 329 -24.12 5.23 30.59
C VAL A 329 -23.46 5.41 29.22
N VAL A 330 -22.71 6.49 29.00
CA VAL A 330 -21.98 6.76 27.75
C VAL A 330 -20.99 5.64 27.43
N ALA A 331 -20.25 5.12 28.41
CA ALA A 331 -19.34 3.99 28.23
C ALA A 331 -20.07 2.72 27.76
N VAL A 332 -21.25 2.41 28.29
CA VAL A 332 -22.09 1.29 27.84
C VAL A 332 -22.63 1.52 26.42
N HIS A 333 -23.02 2.75 26.06
CA HIS A 333 -23.40 3.07 24.68
C HIS A 333 -22.22 2.92 23.70
N PHE A 334 -21.02 3.37 24.08
CA PHE A 334 -19.80 3.18 23.29
C PHE A 334 -19.45 1.70 23.11
N GLN A 335 -19.53 0.88 24.15
CA GLN A 335 -19.33 -0.58 24.06
C GLN A 335 -20.35 -1.23 23.11
N LYS A 336 -21.63 -0.89 23.22
CA LYS A 336 -22.70 -1.38 22.32
C LYS A 336 -22.46 -0.95 20.87
N LEU A 337 -22.02 0.28 20.63
CA LEU A 337 -21.70 0.78 19.29
C LEU A 337 -20.46 0.09 18.71
N LYS A 338 -19.40 -0.10 19.51
CA LYS A 338 -18.18 -0.83 19.11
C LYS A 338 -18.47 -2.28 18.77
N ALA A 339 -19.35 -2.95 19.52
CA ALA A 339 -19.82 -4.29 19.20
C ALA A 339 -20.56 -4.33 17.85
N LYS A 340 -21.53 -3.42 17.62
CA LYS A 340 -22.22 -3.29 16.32
C LYS A 340 -21.23 -3.06 15.16
N MET A 341 -20.29 -2.11 15.33
CA MET A 341 -19.27 -1.79 14.32
C MET A 341 -18.38 -3.00 13.98
N ASN A 342 -18.00 -3.81 14.98
CA ASN A 342 -17.26 -5.06 14.73
C ASN A 342 -18.14 -6.07 13.97
N THR A 343 -19.39 -6.32 14.38
CA THR A 343 -20.28 -7.25 13.67
C THR A 343 -20.54 -6.85 12.22
N LEU A 344 -20.62 -5.54 11.90
CA LEU A 344 -20.73 -5.04 10.54
C LEU A 344 -19.43 -5.26 9.75
N ARG A 345 -18.26 -4.98 10.35
CA ARG A 345 -16.95 -5.25 9.72
C ARG A 345 -16.77 -6.73 9.41
N ASP A 346 -17.13 -7.62 10.32
CA ASP A 346 -16.99 -9.06 10.16
C ASP A 346 -18.04 -9.66 9.21
N ARG A 347 -19.26 -9.10 9.16
CA ARG A 347 -20.21 -9.39 8.08
C ARG A 347 -19.65 -8.97 6.72
N ASN A 348 -19.18 -7.73 6.59
CA ASN A 348 -18.68 -7.22 5.30
C ASN A 348 -17.44 -8.00 4.82
N ARG A 349 -16.54 -8.39 5.74
CA ARG A 349 -15.43 -9.31 5.45
C ARG A 349 -15.91 -10.66 4.91
N LYS A 350 -16.92 -11.27 5.55
CA LYS A 350 -17.50 -12.54 5.08
C LYS A 350 -18.15 -12.40 3.71
N GLN A 351 -18.95 -11.35 3.49
CA GLN A 351 -19.58 -11.09 2.19
C GLN A 351 -18.54 -10.83 1.08
N LEU A 352 -17.45 -10.11 1.38
CA LEU A 352 -16.37 -9.87 0.42
C LEU A 352 -15.60 -11.16 0.09
N ALA A 353 -15.31 -12.00 1.10
CA ALA A 353 -14.66 -13.29 0.89
C ALA A 353 -15.56 -14.27 0.10
N GLU A 354 -16.87 -14.28 0.37
CA GLU A 354 -17.85 -15.08 -0.36
C GLU A 354 -17.99 -14.61 -1.82
N LEU A 355 -18.05 -13.30 -2.06
CA LEU A 355 -18.15 -12.72 -3.40
C LEU A 355 -16.87 -12.93 -4.21
N SER A 356 -15.69 -12.74 -3.59
CA SER A 356 -14.39 -13.03 -4.20
C SER A 356 -14.25 -14.53 -4.51
N GLY A 357 -14.62 -15.41 -3.58
CA GLY A 357 -14.63 -16.86 -3.81
C GLY A 357 -15.53 -17.25 -4.98
N LYS A 358 -16.77 -16.72 -5.03
CA LYS A 358 -17.69 -16.94 -6.15
C LYS A 358 -17.11 -16.43 -7.47
N ALA A 359 -16.57 -15.21 -7.50
CA ALA A 359 -15.94 -14.63 -8.68
C ALA A 359 -14.77 -15.50 -9.19
N HIS A 360 -13.89 -15.96 -8.30
CA HIS A 360 -12.80 -16.88 -8.68
C HIS A 360 -13.32 -18.23 -9.18
N THR A 361 -14.39 -18.80 -8.60
CA THR A 361 -14.99 -20.03 -9.14
C THR A 361 -15.63 -19.82 -10.51
N THR A 362 -16.29 -18.68 -10.76
CA THR A 362 -16.88 -18.39 -12.08
C THR A 362 -15.81 -18.12 -13.14
N ILE A 363 -14.70 -17.47 -12.76
CA ILE A 363 -13.54 -17.29 -13.65
C ILE A 363 -12.96 -18.66 -14.03
N ALA A 364 -12.65 -19.52 -13.04
CA ALA A 364 -12.14 -20.86 -13.31
C ALA A 364 -13.07 -21.73 -14.18
N THR A 365 -14.40 -21.61 -14.05
CA THR A 365 -15.33 -22.31 -14.97
C THR A 365 -15.36 -21.72 -16.38
N LEU A 366 -15.14 -20.41 -16.53
CA LEU A 366 -15.04 -19.76 -17.84
C LEU A 366 -13.69 -20.09 -18.51
N ASP A 367 -12.60 -20.12 -17.76
CA ASP A 367 -11.28 -20.53 -18.23
C ASP A 367 -11.32 -21.98 -18.76
N GLN A 368 -11.98 -22.90 -18.03
CA GLN A 368 -12.22 -24.28 -18.49
C GLN A 368 -13.08 -24.36 -19.77
N GLN A 369 -14.05 -23.46 -19.94
CA GLN A 369 -14.82 -23.37 -21.18
C GLN A 369 -14.00 -22.78 -22.34
N LEU A 370 -13.10 -21.84 -22.06
CA LEU A 370 -12.16 -21.29 -23.05
C LEU A 370 -11.16 -22.36 -23.50
N GLU A 371 -10.52 -23.10 -22.58
CA GLU A 371 -9.64 -24.24 -22.92
C GLU A 371 -10.35 -25.27 -23.81
N LEU A 372 -11.62 -25.56 -23.53
CA LEU A 372 -12.44 -26.48 -24.33
C LEU A 372 -12.78 -25.91 -25.71
N MET A 373 -13.11 -24.62 -25.82
CA MET A 373 -13.36 -23.98 -27.11
C MET A 373 -12.10 -23.83 -27.96
N GLU A 374 -10.96 -23.45 -27.36
CA GLU A 374 -9.64 -23.43 -28.03
C GLU A 374 -9.24 -24.82 -28.53
N ARG A 375 -9.54 -25.88 -27.76
CA ARG A 375 -9.34 -27.27 -28.20
C ARG A 375 -10.26 -27.66 -29.35
N ILE A 376 -11.52 -27.24 -29.36
CA ILE A 376 -12.45 -27.49 -30.48
C ILE A 376 -12.00 -26.73 -31.74
N LEU A 377 -11.62 -25.46 -31.61
CA LEU A 377 -11.14 -24.63 -32.72
C LEU A 377 -9.84 -25.17 -33.31
N SER A 378 -8.84 -25.51 -32.49
CA SER A 378 -7.58 -26.08 -32.96
C SER A 378 -7.72 -27.47 -33.59
N LEU A 379 -8.66 -28.30 -33.11
CA LEU A 379 -9.05 -29.54 -33.80
C LEU A 379 -9.73 -29.24 -35.14
N GLY A 380 -10.63 -28.25 -35.20
CA GLY A 380 -11.28 -27.80 -36.44
C GLY A 380 -10.29 -27.29 -37.48
N GLU A 381 -9.30 -26.49 -37.08
CA GLU A 381 -8.19 -26.03 -37.93
C GLU A 381 -7.29 -27.18 -38.41
N LEU A 382 -7.10 -28.21 -37.59
CA LEU A 382 -6.33 -29.39 -37.95
C LEU A 382 -7.07 -30.23 -39.00
N VAL A 383 -8.38 -30.46 -38.82
CA VAL A 383 -9.24 -31.11 -39.83
C VAL A 383 -9.25 -30.30 -41.13
N ARG A 384 -9.32 -28.97 -41.05
CA ARG A 384 -9.27 -28.07 -42.22
C ARG A 384 -8.03 -28.19 -43.10
N LYS A 385 -6.93 -28.75 -42.58
CA LYS A 385 -5.70 -29.03 -43.36
C LYS A 385 -5.84 -30.26 -44.25
N CYS A 386 -6.73 -31.19 -43.93
CA CYS A 386 -6.96 -32.44 -44.67
C CYS A 386 -8.11 -32.35 -45.70
N GLU A 387 -8.97 -31.33 -45.60
CA GLU A 387 -10.08 -31.07 -46.54
C GLU A 387 -9.60 -30.69 -47.96
N THR A 388 -10.40 -31.02 -48.98
CA THR A 388 -10.15 -30.56 -50.35
C THR A 388 -10.51 -29.09 -50.52
N ASP A 389 -9.97 -28.43 -51.54
CA ASP A 389 -10.24 -27.00 -51.75
C ASP A 389 -11.72 -26.70 -52.09
N SER A 390 -12.44 -27.65 -52.72
CA SER A 390 -13.89 -27.56 -52.88
C SER A 390 -14.61 -27.55 -51.52
N GLU A 391 -14.22 -28.41 -50.57
CA GLU A 391 -14.79 -28.47 -49.22
C GLU A 391 -14.38 -27.31 -48.32
N ARG A 392 -13.34 -26.57 -48.68
CA ARG A 392 -12.95 -25.31 -48.03
C ARG A 392 -13.77 -24.13 -48.52
N ILE A 393 -14.07 -24.09 -49.82
CA ILE A 393 -14.84 -23.03 -50.50
C ILE A 393 -16.34 -23.20 -50.23
N THR A 394 -16.87 -24.41 -50.33
CA THR A 394 -18.24 -24.78 -49.93
C THR A 394 -18.21 -25.89 -48.86
N PRO A 395 -18.00 -25.54 -47.57
CA PRO A 395 -17.99 -26.49 -46.45
C PRO A 395 -19.32 -27.19 -46.21
N PHE A 396 -20.42 -26.52 -46.56
CA PHE A 396 -21.77 -27.04 -46.53
C PHE A 396 -22.18 -27.27 -47.98
N VAL A 397 -22.66 -28.47 -48.27
CA VAL A 397 -23.32 -28.76 -49.54
C VAL A 397 -24.79 -28.52 -49.30
N ASP A 398 -25.31 -27.47 -49.95
CA ASP A 398 -26.75 -27.32 -50.12
C ASP A 398 -27.21 -28.49 -51.01
N ILE A 399 -27.99 -29.39 -50.42
CA ILE A 399 -28.58 -30.51 -51.15
C ILE A 399 -29.85 -29.96 -51.78
N ASP A 400 -29.67 -29.19 -52.87
CA ASP A 400 -30.74 -28.59 -53.66
C ASP A 400 -31.54 -29.70 -54.36
N SER A 401 -32.43 -30.32 -53.59
CA SER A 401 -33.32 -31.41 -53.98
C SER A 401 -34.48 -31.42 -52.99
N GLU A 402 -35.47 -30.57 -53.26
CA GLU A 402 -36.67 -30.38 -52.43
C GLU A 402 -37.37 -31.74 -52.13
N ASP A 403 -37.23 -32.72 -53.03
CA ASP A 403 -37.69 -34.10 -52.91
C ASP A 403 -37.15 -34.89 -51.69
N TYR A 404 -36.00 -34.52 -51.10
CA TYR A 404 -35.37 -35.28 -50.01
C TYR A 404 -35.53 -34.68 -48.61
N GLU A 405 -35.81 -33.37 -48.47
CA GLU A 405 -35.99 -32.78 -47.12
C GLU A 405 -37.34 -33.19 -46.51
N GLU A 406 -38.43 -33.30 -47.29
CA GLU A 406 -39.73 -33.78 -46.77
C GLU A 406 -39.67 -35.21 -46.22
N GLU A 407 -39.02 -36.14 -46.92
CA GLU A 407 -38.94 -37.56 -46.49
C GLU A 407 -37.98 -37.74 -45.29
N ALA A 408 -36.90 -36.95 -45.22
CA ALA A 408 -35.98 -36.94 -44.09
C ALA A 408 -36.60 -36.34 -42.82
N ASP A 409 -37.34 -35.23 -42.92
CA ASP A 409 -38.05 -34.64 -41.78
C ASP A 409 -39.26 -35.48 -41.36
N ALA A 410 -39.95 -36.16 -42.27
CA ALA A 410 -41.00 -37.13 -41.94
C ALA A 410 -40.43 -38.31 -41.12
N ALA A 411 -39.30 -38.89 -41.52
CA ALA A 411 -38.64 -39.94 -40.76
C ALA A 411 -38.14 -39.45 -39.39
N THR A 412 -37.55 -38.25 -39.35
CA THR A 412 -36.98 -37.66 -38.13
C THR A 412 -38.06 -37.24 -37.12
N SER A 413 -39.18 -36.68 -37.58
CA SER A 413 -40.32 -36.31 -36.73
C SER A 413 -41.07 -37.53 -36.19
N SER A 414 -41.21 -38.59 -37.00
CA SER A 414 -41.76 -39.89 -36.55
C SER A 414 -40.98 -40.47 -35.36
N ILE A 415 -39.64 -40.38 -35.39
CA ILE A 415 -38.77 -40.80 -34.28
C ILE A 415 -38.94 -39.87 -33.06
N ARG A 416 -39.07 -38.54 -33.26
CA ARG A 416 -39.25 -37.55 -32.16
C ARG A 416 -40.58 -37.74 -31.39
N CYS A 417 -41.62 -38.27 -32.02
CA CYS A 417 -42.88 -38.62 -31.34
C CYS A 417 -42.85 -39.95 -30.59
N ALA A 418 -41.88 -40.84 -30.86
CA ALA A 418 -41.83 -42.18 -30.26
C ALA A 418 -41.16 -42.23 -28.87
N THR A 419 -40.50 -41.16 -28.43
CA THR A 419 -39.69 -41.11 -27.19
C THR A 419 -40.25 -40.17 -26.10
N SER A 420 -41.41 -39.56 -26.32
CA SER A 420 -42.04 -38.61 -25.40
C SER A 420 -43.13 -39.24 -24.50
N GLU A 421 -42.75 -40.27 -23.74
CA GLU A 421 -43.60 -40.76 -22.62
C GLU A 421 -43.56 -39.78 -21.43
N PRO A 422 -44.73 -39.34 -20.89
CA PRO A 422 -44.78 -38.39 -19.77
C PRO A 422 -44.58 -39.10 -18.42
N ILE A 423 -43.34 -39.15 -17.93
CA ILE A 423 -43.04 -39.68 -16.58
C ILE A 423 -43.49 -38.67 -15.51
N LEU A 424 -44.55 -39.00 -14.76
CA LEU A 424 -44.91 -38.31 -13.53
C LEU A 424 -43.92 -38.66 -12.40
N CYS A 425 -43.04 -37.72 -12.05
CA CYS A 425 -42.36 -37.63 -10.76
C CYS A 425 -42.30 -36.16 -10.34
N GLY A 426 -42.41 -35.88 -9.04
CA GLY A 426 -42.64 -34.52 -8.52
C GLY A 426 -41.44 -33.87 -7.82
N GLU A 427 -41.79 -32.86 -7.00
CA GLU A 427 -40.95 -31.96 -6.19
C GLU A 427 -40.31 -30.75 -6.91
N ASP A 428 -40.93 -29.60 -6.64
CA ASP A 428 -40.58 -28.25 -7.08
C ASP A 428 -39.08 -27.87 -6.99
N LYS A 429 -38.68 -26.95 -7.89
CA LYS A 429 -37.46 -26.08 -7.90
C LYS A 429 -36.39 -26.37 -8.96
N ILE A 430 -36.70 -27.14 -10.02
CA ILE A 430 -35.80 -27.28 -11.19
C ILE A 430 -36.30 -26.47 -12.40
N GLU A 431 -37.62 -26.33 -12.59
CA GLU A 431 -38.30 -25.64 -13.71
C GLU A 431 -37.67 -24.30 -14.15
N THR A 432 -37.29 -23.45 -13.21
CA THR A 432 -36.86 -22.07 -13.50
C THR A 432 -35.45 -21.95 -14.07
N ARG A 433 -34.72 -23.05 -14.24
CA ARG A 433 -33.34 -23.03 -14.76
C ARG A 433 -33.17 -23.50 -16.21
N PHE A 434 -34.21 -24.06 -16.82
CA PHE A 434 -34.17 -24.55 -18.21
C PHE A 434 -34.66 -23.54 -19.26
N GLN A 435 -35.19 -22.38 -18.84
CA GLN A 435 -35.77 -21.38 -19.76
C GLN A 435 -34.76 -20.35 -20.32
N GLU A 436 -33.48 -20.42 -19.95
CA GLU A 436 -32.44 -19.48 -20.42
C GLU A 436 -31.56 -20.01 -21.57
N ASN A 437 -31.83 -21.21 -22.10
CA ASN A 437 -31.22 -21.70 -23.34
C ASN A 437 -31.82 -21.00 -24.58
N ARG A 438 -31.57 -19.69 -24.68
CA ARG A 438 -31.78 -18.91 -25.90
C ARG A 438 -30.90 -19.50 -27.00
N ALA A 439 -31.51 -19.98 -28.09
CA ALA A 439 -30.78 -20.65 -29.17
C ALA A 439 -29.59 -19.79 -29.66
N LEU A 440 -28.39 -20.36 -29.55
CA LEU A 440 -27.12 -19.70 -29.84
C LEU A 440 -26.80 -19.65 -31.33
N VAL A 441 -27.52 -20.43 -32.13
CA VAL A 441 -27.44 -20.46 -33.59
C VAL A 441 -28.84 -20.23 -34.14
N SER A 442 -28.93 -19.41 -35.19
CA SER A 442 -30.14 -19.30 -36.03
C SER A 442 -29.86 -19.92 -37.39
N HIS A 443 -30.89 -20.50 -38.02
CA HIS A 443 -30.82 -20.80 -39.45
C HIS A 443 -30.64 -19.49 -40.24
N LEU A 444 -30.23 -19.58 -41.52
CA LEU A 444 -30.15 -18.43 -42.44
C LEU A 444 -31.47 -17.64 -42.52
N ASN A 445 -32.60 -18.33 -42.28
CA ASN A 445 -33.96 -17.78 -42.24
C ASN A 445 -34.33 -17.10 -40.89
N GLY A 446 -33.36 -16.89 -39.99
CA GLY A 446 -33.53 -16.19 -38.72
C GLY A 446 -34.24 -16.98 -37.59
N GLN A 447 -34.74 -18.18 -37.88
CA GLN A 447 -35.38 -19.03 -36.87
C GLN A 447 -34.34 -19.66 -35.91
N PRO A 448 -34.67 -19.82 -34.61
CA PRO A 448 -33.79 -20.44 -33.63
C PRO A 448 -33.60 -21.94 -33.92
N VAL A 449 -32.35 -22.39 -34.02
CA VAL A 449 -32.02 -23.82 -34.19
C VAL A 449 -32.32 -24.57 -32.88
N THR A 450 -33.08 -25.66 -32.92
CA THR A 450 -33.29 -26.53 -31.75
C THR A 450 -32.02 -27.29 -31.41
N GLU A 451 -31.79 -27.60 -30.13
CA GLU A 451 -30.52 -28.21 -29.65
C GLU A 451 -30.12 -29.49 -30.40
N TRP A 452 -31.11 -30.30 -30.81
CA TRP A 452 -30.94 -31.52 -31.59
C TRP A 452 -30.42 -31.32 -33.03
N ASN A 453 -30.53 -30.10 -33.56
CA ASN A 453 -30.22 -29.75 -34.96
C ASN A 453 -28.91 -28.95 -35.09
N TYR A 454 -28.24 -28.56 -34.00
CA TYR A 454 -27.02 -27.74 -34.04
C TYR A 454 -25.86 -28.37 -34.83
N LEU A 455 -25.84 -29.69 -34.99
CA LEU A 455 -24.77 -30.44 -35.65
C LEU A 455 -25.15 -30.98 -37.03
N ASP A 456 -26.35 -30.69 -37.56
CA ASP A 456 -26.84 -31.26 -38.83
C ASP A 456 -25.90 -30.95 -40.00
N ASN A 457 -25.40 -29.72 -40.07
CA ASN A 457 -24.41 -29.31 -41.09
C ASN A 457 -23.03 -29.96 -40.89
N PHE A 458 -22.66 -30.32 -39.65
CA PHE A 458 -21.46 -31.12 -39.39
C PHE A 458 -21.67 -32.57 -39.84
N TRP A 459 -22.85 -33.16 -39.61
CA TRP A 459 -23.18 -34.51 -40.06
C TRP A 459 -23.36 -34.61 -41.57
N LYS A 460 -24.03 -33.66 -42.25
CA LYS A 460 -24.08 -33.56 -43.72
C LYS A 460 -22.64 -33.59 -44.30
N ARG A 461 -21.71 -32.84 -43.70
CA ARG A 461 -20.29 -32.78 -44.11
C ARG A 461 -19.50 -34.05 -43.80
N PHE A 462 -19.65 -34.62 -42.60
CA PHE A 462 -19.01 -35.89 -42.20
C PHE A 462 -19.45 -37.05 -43.08
N ASN A 463 -20.76 -37.17 -43.33
CA ASN A 463 -21.34 -38.21 -44.18
C ASN A 463 -20.83 -38.11 -45.62
N LYS A 464 -20.65 -36.90 -46.15
CA LYS A 464 -19.99 -36.70 -47.45
C LYS A 464 -18.57 -37.28 -47.47
N VAL A 465 -17.73 -36.94 -46.50
CA VAL A 465 -16.35 -37.47 -46.41
C VAL A 465 -16.34 -39.00 -46.29
N VAL A 466 -17.29 -39.60 -45.56
CA VAL A 466 -17.46 -41.06 -45.49
C VAL A 466 -17.88 -41.67 -46.84
N LEU A 467 -18.77 -41.01 -47.59
CA LEU A 467 -19.14 -41.45 -48.95
C LEU A 467 -17.95 -41.35 -49.92
N ASP A 468 -17.20 -40.26 -49.89
CA ASP A 468 -15.99 -40.09 -50.70
C ASP A 468 -14.90 -41.12 -50.32
N GLU A 469 -14.73 -41.44 -49.03
CA GLU A 469 -13.85 -42.53 -48.60
C GLU A 469 -14.30 -43.91 -49.12
N LEU A 470 -15.62 -44.19 -49.14
CA LEU A 470 -16.18 -45.42 -49.70
C LEU A 470 -16.05 -45.49 -51.23
N VAL A 471 -16.17 -44.36 -51.94
CA VAL A 471 -15.91 -44.27 -53.38
C VAL A 471 -14.43 -44.51 -53.66
N LEU A 472 -13.51 -43.91 -52.90
CA LEU A 472 -12.08 -44.14 -53.01
C LEU A 472 -11.69 -45.59 -52.71
N LYS A 473 -12.30 -46.24 -51.70
CA LYS A 473 -12.12 -47.67 -51.41
C LYS A 473 -12.55 -48.54 -52.60
N ARG A 474 -13.76 -48.35 -53.13
CA ARG A 474 -14.26 -49.08 -54.32
C ARG A 474 -13.44 -48.82 -55.59
N ALA A 475 -12.96 -47.60 -55.79
CA ALA A 475 -12.10 -47.24 -56.91
C ALA A 475 -10.72 -47.92 -56.78
N LYS A 476 -10.14 -47.95 -55.58
CA LYS A 476 -8.92 -48.70 -55.28
C LYS A 476 -9.11 -50.19 -55.50
N GLU A 477 -10.19 -50.79 -54.99
CA GLU A 477 -10.50 -52.21 -55.19
C GLU A 477 -10.63 -52.56 -56.68
N ARG A 478 -11.30 -51.70 -57.47
CA ARG A 478 -11.39 -51.85 -58.92
C ARG A 478 -10.01 -51.74 -59.58
N LEU A 479 -9.22 -50.72 -59.28
CA LEU A 479 -7.87 -50.54 -59.83
C LEU A 479 -6.93 -51.68 -59.43
N GLU A 480 -7.09 -52.25 -58.23
CA GLU A 480 -6.36 -53.47 -57.85
C GLU A 480 -6.81 -54.71 -58.64
N MET A 481 -8.10 -54.84 -58.96
CA MET A 481 -8.61 -55.92 -59.82
C MET A 481 -8.15 -55.73 -61.27
N GLU A 482 -8.29 -54.55 -61.84
CA GLU A 482 -7.79 -54.20 -63.18
C GLU A 482 -6.26 -54.40 -63.27
N ASN A 483 -5.49 -54.07 -62.23
CA ASN A 483 -4.06 -54.33 -62.17
C ASN A 483 -3.74 -55.84 -62.05
N LYS A 484 -4.52 -56.62 -61.29
CA LYS A 484 -4.40 -58.09 -61.26
C LYS A 484 -4.74 -58.71 -62.63
N GLU A 485 -5.77 -58.21 -63.31
CA GLU A 485 -6.15 -58.63 -64.66
C GLU A 485 -5.10 -58.25 -65.70
N LEU A 486 -4.57 -57.03 -65.67
CA LEU A 486 -3.45 -56.59 -66.51
C LEU A 486 -2.18 -57.40 -66.26
N GLN A 487 -1.88 -57.77 -65.01
CA GLN A 487 -0.78 -58.68 -64.69
C GLN A 487 -1.01 -60.09 -65.25
N VAL A 488 -2.25 -60.60 -65.24
CA VAL A 488 -2.61 -61.89 -65.84
C VAL A 488 -2.54 -61.83 -67.38
N VAL A 489 -3.03 -60.76 -68.00
CA VAL A 489 -2.96 -60.55 -69.46
C VAL A 489 -1.51 -60.36 -69.92
N LEU A 490 -0.72 -59.55 -69.21
CA LEU A 490 0.69 -59.35 -69.50
C LEU A 490 1.49 -60.64 -69.29
N LYS A 491 1.18 -61.42 -68.25
CA LYS A 491 1.74 -62.77 -68.08
C LYS A 491 1.36 -63.68 -69.25
N HIS A 492 0.11 -63.68 -69.69
CA HIS A 492 -0.31 -64.44 -70.87
C HIS A 492 0.41 -63.99 -72.15
N TYR A 493 0.71 -62.69 -72.27
CA TYR A 493 1.46 -62.15 -73.41
C TYR A 493 2.93 -62.55 -73.36
N THR A 494 3.57 -62.56 -72.18
CA THR A 494 4.94 -63.09 -72.01
C THR A 494 4.98 -64.60 -72.23
N ASP A 495 4.02 -65.35 -71.72
CA ASP A 495 3.88 -66.80 -71.94
C ASP A 495 3.59 -67.13 -73.42
N GLY A 496 2.95 -66.22 -74.16
CA GLY A 496 2.72 -66.33 -75.60
C GLY A 496 3.89 -65.90 -76.50
N THR A 497 4.90 -65.22 -75.95
CA THR A 497 6.06 -64.68 -76.71
C THR A 497 7.41 -65.25 -76.27
N LEU A 498 7.48 -65.89 -75.10
CA LEU A 498 8.68 -66.54 -74.56
C LEU A 498 8.38 -68.03 -74.32
N VAL A 499 9.23 -68.90 -74.87
CA VAL A 499 9.07 -70.37 -74.72
C VAL A 499 9.51 -70.79 -73.32
N ASN A 500 8.54 -70.82 -72.39
CA ASN A 500 8.73 -71.20 -70.98
C ASN A 500 8.21 -72.63 -70.69
N SER A 501 8.73 -73.30 -69.66
CA SER A 501 8.35 -74.68 -69.31
C SER A 501 6.86 -74.82 -68.95
N ASP A 502 6.31 -73.82 -68.26
CA ASP A 502 4.91 -73.78 -67.83
C ASP A 502 3.94 -73.64 -69.00
N VAL A 503 4.41 -73.08 -70.12
CA VAL A 503 3.67 -73.01 -71.38
C VAL A 503 3.64 -74.41 -71.99
N MET A 504 4.82 -75.02 -72.23
CA MET A 504 4.95 -76.34 -72.87
C MET A 504 4.16 -77.47 -72.17
N ASN A 505 3.87 -77.34 -70.87
CA ASN A 505 3.06 -78.29 -70.09
C ASN A 505 1.53 -78.06 -70.17
N ARG A 506 1.07 -77.01 -70.86
CA ARG A 506 -0.34 -76.66 -71.09
C ARG A 506 -0.71 -76.82 -72.57
N ALA A 507 -1.98 -76.64 -72.93
CA ALA A 507 -2.44 -76.72 -74.31
C ALA A 507 -2.12 -75.42 -75.06
N ASN A 508 -1.20 -75.46 -76.04
CA ASN A 508 -0.73 -74.29 -76.79
C ASN A 508 -0.74 -74.51 -78.30
N SER A 509 -0.75 -73.42 -79.06
CA SER A 509 -0.60 -73.42 -80.53
C SER A 509 0.74 -73.97 -81.04
N LEU A 510 1.77 -74.01 -80.20
CA LEU A 510 3.12 -74.46 -80.59
C LEU A 510 3.28 -75.98 -80.73
N LEU A 511 2.37 -76.80 -80.19
CA LEU A 511 2.52 -78.27 -80.20
C LEU A 511 1.15 -78.98 -80.22
N ILE A 512 0.62 -79.18 -81.44
CA ILE A 512 -0.73 -79.71 -81.65
C ILE A 512 -0.70 -81.25 -81.72
N ILE A 513 -1.22 -81.91 -80.69
CA ILE A 513 -1.35 -83.38 -80.64
C ILE A 513 -2.83 -83.76 -80.71
N LYS A 514 -3.19 -84.63 -81.68
CA LYS A 514 -4.55 -85.17 -81.89
C LYS A 514 -5.68 -84.11 -82.03
N GLY A 515 -5.49 -83.13 -82.92
CA GLY A 515 -6.60 -82.40 -83.58
C GLY A 515 -7.44 -81.41 -82.75
N ASN A 516 -7.29 -81.37 -81.42
CA ASN A 516 -8.07 -80.48 -80.56
C ASN A 516 -7.54 -79.03 -80.57
N LEU A 517 -7.98 -78.24 -81.54
CA LEU A 517 -7.59 -76.83 -81.69
C LEU A 517 -8.55 -75.90 -80.93
N ASN A 518 -8.60 -76.03 -79.60
CA ASN A 518 -9.40 -75.17 -78.71
C ASN A 518 -8.74 -73.79 -78.53
N LEU A 519 -8.83 -72.93 -79.55
CA LEU A 519 -8.57 -71.50 -79.39
C LEU A 519 -9.68 -70.88 -78.51
N PHE A 520 -9.31 -70.51 -77.29
CA PHE A 520 -10.08 -69.71 -76.34
C PHE A 520 -11.51 -70.19 -76.04
N ARG A 521 -11.61 -71.25 -75.22
CA ARG A 521 -12.79 -71.49 -74.39
C ARG A 521 -12.39 -71.62 -72.93
N SER A 522 -12.91 -70.75 -72.08
CA SER A 522 -12.83 -70.88 -70.63
C SER A 522 -13.85 -71.92 -70.15
N ASP A 523 -13.39 -73.13 -69.87
CA ASP A 523 -14.23 -74.19 -69.33
C ASP A 523 -14.67 -73.84 -67.90
N THR A 524 -15.92 -73.41 -67.79
CA THR A 524 -16.65 -73.21 -66.53
C THR A 524 -17.51 -74.43 -66.23
N THR A 525 -18.00 -74.50 -64.98
CA THR A 525 -18.72 -75.65 -64.37
C THR A 525 -17.79 -76.82 -64.00
N LYS A 526 -18.04 -77.57 -62.91
CA LYS A 526 -19.29 -77.78 -62.16
C LYS A 526 -19.10 -77.69 -60.64
N GLY A 527 -20.19 -77.34 -59.94
CA GLY A 527 -20.30 -77.33 -58.48
C GLY A 527 -20.34 -75.92 -57.87
N GLY A 528 -21.50 -75.31 -57.57
CA GLY A 528 -22.88 -75.70 -57.91
C GLY A 528 -23.79 -75.87 -56.69
N GLN A 529 -24.75 -74.96 -56.50
CA GLN A 529 -25.87 -75.14 -55.57
C GLN A 529 -27.06 -74.23 -55.92
N SER A 530 -28.27 -74.71 -55.59
CA SER A 530 -29.50 -73.95 -55.30
C SER A 530 -29.88 -72.75 -56.20
N LEU A 531 -30.66 -73.01 -57.27
CA LEU A 531 -31.60 -71.99 -57.75
C LEU A 531 -32.81 -71.96 -56.82
N HIS A 532 -33.07 -70.83 -56.17
CA HIS A 532 -34.35 -70.56 -55.51
C HIS A 532 -35.05 -69.37 -56.17
N LYS A 533 -36.36 -69.51 -56.37
CA LYS A 533 -37.30 -68.47 -56.84
C LYS A 533 -37.50 -67.39 -55.74
N PRO A 534 -38.08 -66.19 -56.00
CA PRO A 534 -39.24 -66.03 -56.90
C PRO A 534 -39.46 -64.66 -57.60
N VAL A 535 -40.66 -64.56 -58.21
CA VAL A 535 -41.43 -63.36 -58.62
C VAL A 535 -40.94 -62.57 -59.84
N VAL A 536 -41.93 -62.20 -60.65
CA VAL A 536 -41.92 -61.14 -61.67
C VAL A 536 -42.84 -60.04 -61.15
N ASP A 537 -42.44 -58.78 -61.29
CA ASP A 537 -43.40 -57.73 -61.62
C ASP A 537 -42.74 -56.76 -62.62
N GLY A 538 -43.55 -55.97 -63.33
CA GLY A 538 -43.05 -55.11 -64.40
C GLY A 538 -43.99 -53.96 -64.75
N ASN A 539 -43.45 -52.75 -64.64
CA ASN A 539 -43.92 -51.55 -65.32
C ASN A 539 -42.64 -50.88 -65.88
N HIS A 540 -42.50 -50.59 -67.18
CA HIS A 540 -43.24 -49.58 -67.95
C HIS A 540 -43.31 -48.22 -67.25
N ALA A 541 -43.10 -47.06 -67.88
CA ALA A 541 -42.42 -46.64 -69.11
C ALA A 541 -42.84 -45.16 -69.25
N VAL A 542 -41.91 -44.23 -69.43
CA VAL A 542 -42.29 -42.81 -69.51
C VAL A 542 -42.99 -42.51 -70.84
N ARG A 543 -44.18 -41.90 -70.77
CA ARG A 543 -44.80 -41.17 -71.88
C ARG A 543 -45.48 -39.90 -71.39
N THR A 544 -45.16 -38.78 -72.02
CA THR A 544 -45.91 -37.53 -71.93
C THR A 544 -47.00 -37.49 -73.00
N ASN A 545 -48.22 -37.12 -72.61
CA ASN A 545 -49.05 -36.16 -73.33
C ASN A 545 -50.26 -35.74 -72.47
N GLY A 546 -50.79 -34.54 -72.75
CA GLY A 546 -51.73 -33.86 -71.86
C GLY A 546 -53.22 -34.10 -72.13
N TYR A 547 -54.02 -33.36 -71.36
CA TYR A 547 -55.47 -33.16 -71.44
C TYR A 547 -56.13 -33.31 -72.83
N ILE A 548 -57.32 -33.91 -72.87
CA ILE A 548 -58.62 -33.20 -72.89
C ILE A 548 -59.79 -34.20 -72.75
N SER A 549 -60.77 -33.84 -71.89
CA SER A 549 -62.24 -34.15 -71.86
C SER A 549 -62.85 -35.38 -72.59
N ARG A 550 -63.97 -36.00 -72.17
CA ARG A 550 -65.15 -35.53 -71.40
C ARG A 550 -66.11 -36.73 -71.10
N LEU A 551 -67.05 -36.55 -70.14
CA LEU A 551 -68.33 -37.32 -69.97
C LEU A 551 -68.23 -38.82 -69.60
N GLN A 552 -69.19 -39.46 -68.93
CA GLN A 552 -70.21 -39.02 -67.93
C GLN A 552 -70.77 -40.29 -67.22
N ASP A 553 -71.37 -40.11 -66.05
CA ASP A 553 -72.05 -41.10 -65.18
C ASP A 553 -71.16 -42.10 -64.42
#